data_AF-A0A087U9U0-F1
#
_entry.id   AF-A0A087U9U0-F1
#
_cell.length_a   1.000
_cell.length_b   1.000
_cell.length_c   1.000
_cell.angle_alpha   90.00
_cell.angle_beta   90.00
_cell.angle_gamma   90.00
#
_symmetry.space_group_name_H-M   'P 1'
#
loop_
_entity.id
_entity.type
_entity.pdbx_description
1 polymer ?
#
loop_
_entity_poly.entity_id
_entity_poly.type
_entity_poly.pdbx_seq_one_letter_code
_entity_poly.pdbx_strand_id
1 'polypeptide(L)'
;MLPPDNAALQEYLHTCSALMSSKLAPWQRIDAMKTFFYPALSFDMRSRRFRKGDWARLDDFARPLLKETLNIPPEASNEYLYGDTAGACLGIPLAKEDSDIACVDGAFKLLTSRDPGVRSLAWADFISCIAARIGRTPTFQEMADFLSASDTGPFRGPSSSPSSTWSSARAASRRLKISWCITNEQDVSLSIDGDTIGPAKRNLIFKSLRKVFRSARAKKITEYPDQGKAIECAAAHNASCHFFREGDYTRFADWRFIHRARLNLVPLNASRKRFTGQGPRSCRRCLHPAETLPHVLCHCMRYSSLYQQRHNAVVNRIQKAALGRWTVDSANQLIPGTTSRPDLVLTREDA
;
A
#
# COMPACT_ATOMS: atom_id res chain seq x y z
N MET A 1 27.87 20.10 7.84
CA MET A 1 27.27 19.97 9.19
C MET A 1 25.84 19.49 8.99
N LEU A 2 25.46 18.32 9.51
CA LEU A 2 24.07 17.85 9.37
C LEU A 2 23.16 18.85 10.12
N PRO A 3 22.01 19.27 9.54
CA PRO A 3 21.07 20.14 10.25
C PRO A 3 20.69 19.52 11.61
N PRO A 4 20.38 20.31 12.65
CA PRO A 4 19.82 19.76 13.88
C PRO A 4 18.57 18.95 13.54
N ASP A 5 18.37 17.80 14.19
CA ASP A 5 17.37 16.80 13.77
C ASP A 5 15.95 17.38 13.61
N ASN A 6 15.58 18.35 14.45
CA ASN A 6 14.28 19.01 14.32
C ASN A 6 14.17 19.82 13.00
N ALA A 7 15.24 20.49 12.55
CA ALA A 7 15.22 21.26 11.31
C ALA A 7 15.06 20.38 10.06
N ALA A 8 15.74 19.22 10.01
CA ALA A 8 15.60 18.28 8.90
C ALA A 8 14.21 17.64 8.84
N LEU A 9 13.61 17.32 10.00
CA LEU A 9 12.21 16.87 10.04
C LEU A 9 11.25 17.97 9.56
N GLN A 10 11.46 19.23 9.98
CA GLN A 10 10.65 20.36 9.49
C GLN A 10 10.78 20.53 7.97
N GLU A 11 11.97 20.33 7.39
CA GLU A 11 12.20 20.39 5.95
C GLU A 11 11.39 19.32 5.20
N TYR A 12 11.31 18.09 5.72
CA TYR A 12 10.44 17.05 5.15
C TYR A 12 8.96 17.41 5.23
N LEU A 13 8.50 17.98 6.37
CA LEU A 13 7.12 18.44 6.51
C LEU A 13 6.81 19.56 5.53
N HIS A 14 7.72 20.52 5.37
CA HIS A 14 7.60 21.62 4.42
C HIS A 14 7.54 21.10 2.98
N THR A 15 8.45 20.21 2.60
CA THR A 15 8.50 19.61 1.26
C THR A 15 7.23 18.82 0.95
N CYS A 16 6.74 18.02 1.91
CA CYS A 16 5.49 17.29 1.79
C CYS A 16 4.31 18.27 1.55
N SER A 17 4.20 19.31 2.38
CA SER A 17 3.16 20.33 2.22
C SER A 17 3.23 21.03 0.86
N ALA A 18 4.41 21.48 0.45
CA ALA A 18 4.63 22.17 -0.82
C ALA A 18 4.26 21.30 -2.03
N LEU A 19 4.66 20.03 -2.02
CA LEU A 19 4.34 19.08 -3.09
C LEU A 19 2.84 18.80 -3.15
N MET A 20 2.21 18.55 -2.00
CA MET A 20 0.79 18.21 -1.91
C MET A 20 -0.15 19.39 -2.19
N SER A 21 0.30 20.62 -1.95
CA SER A 21 -0.44 21.86 -2.26
C SER A 21 -0.09 22.47 -3.63
N SER A 22 0.86 21.87 -4.36
CA SER A 22 1.32 22.34 -5.67
C SER A 22 0.21 22.37 -6.73
N LYS A 23 0.43 23.09 -7.84
CA LYS A 23 -0.53 23.11 -8.97
C LYS A 23 -0.51 21.85 -9.85
N LEU A 24 0.24 20.82 -9.47
CA LEU A 24 0.27 19.53 -10.16
C LEU A 24 -1.11 18.86 -10.13
N ALA A 25 -1.40 18.07 -11.17
CA ALA A 25 -2.58 17.23 -11.17
C ALA A 25 -2.56 16.24 -10.00
N PRO A 26 -3.71 15.80 -9.47
CA PRO A 26 -3.74 14.95 -8.29
C PRO A 26 -2.92 13.66 -8.39
N TRP A 27 -2.98 12.94 -9.52
CA TRP A 27 -2.15 11.75 -9.75
C TRP A 27 -0.65 12.07 -9.82
N GLN A 28 -0.27 13.22 -10.39
CA GLN A 28 1.12 13.68 -10.42
C GLN A 28 1.65 13.98 -9.01
N ARG A 29 0.83 14.53 -8.11
CA ARG A 29 1.22 14.72 -6.70
C ARG A 29 1.49 13.37 -6.03
N ILE A 30 0.61 12.39 -6.23
CA ILE A 30 0.80 11.04 -5.67
C ILE A 30 2.04 10.35 -6.25
N ASP A 31 2.27 10.45 -7.56
CA ASP A 31 3.47 9.90 -8.19
C ASP A 31 4.74 10.61 -7.67
N ALA A 32 4.75 11.93 -7.57
CA ALA A 32 5.88 12.69 -7.05
C ALA A 32 6.20 12.33 -5.59
N MET A 33 5.18 12.11 -4.75
CA MET A 33 5.37 11.58 -3.39
C MET A 33 6.10 10.23 -3.42
N LYS A 34 5.63 9.30 -4.25
CA LYS A 34 6.16 7.93 -4.30
C LYS A 34 7.55 7.86 -4.96
N THR A 35 7.82 8.73 -5.92
CA THR A 35 9.03 8.71 -6.76
C THR A 35 10.17 9.54 -6.17
N PHE A 36 9.87 10.66 -5.51
CA PHE A 36 10.90 11.59 -5.01
C PHE A 36 10.89 11.71 -3.49
N PHE A 37 9.72 11.97 -2.90
CA PHE A 37 9.64 12.29 -1.47
C PHE A 37 10.02 11.09 -0.59
N TYR A 38 9.33 9.95 -0.71
CA TYR A 38 9.60 8.79 0.13
C TYR A 38 11.00 8.19 -0.07
N PRO A 39 11.54 8.09 -1.30
CA PRO A 39 12.92 7.64 -1.50
C PRO A 39 13.97 8.52 -0.82
N ALA A 40 13.76 9.85 -0.76
CA ALA A 40 14.67 10.77 -0.07
C ALA A 40 14.79 10.46 1.43
N LEU A 41 13.74 9.93 2.06
CA LEU A 41 13.76 9.57 3.48
C LEU A 41 14.64 8.34 3.79
N SER A 42 14.97 7.52 2.78
CA SER A 42 15.62 6.23 3.00
C SER A 42 16.99 6.34 3.66
N PHE A 43 17.74 7.41 3.43
CA PHE A 43 19.05 7.59 4.05
C PHE A 43 18.91 7.78 5.56
N ASP A 44 18.07 8.72 5.98
CA ASP A 44 17.84 9.03 7.39
C ASP A 44 17.18 7.87 8.16
N MET A 45 16.34 7.07 7.49
CA MET A 45 15.79 5.84 8.06
C MET A 45 16.88 4.80 8.34
N ARG A 46 17.83 4.62 7.41
CA ARG A 46 18.91 3.63 7.53
C ARG A 46 20.00 4.06 8.51
N SER A 47 20.31 5.35 8.55
CA SER A 47 21.23 5.93 9.54
C SER A 47 20.60 6.07 10.92
N ARG A 48 19.27 5.86 11.03
CA ARG A 48 18.47 5.99 12.27
C ARG A 48 18.59 7.38 12.90
N ARG A 49 18.66 8.40 12.05
CA ARG A 49 18.76 9.80 12.48
C ARG A 49 17.56 10.24 13.32
N PHE A 50 16.35 9.83 12.93
CA PHE A 50 15.13 10.17 13.64
C PHE A 50 14.55 8.99 14.40
N ARG A 51 13.81 9.30 15.48
CA ARG A 51 13.08 8.29 16.25
C ARG A 51 11.83 7.86 15.49
N LYS A 52 11.30 6.69 15.84
CA LYS A 52 10.06 6.18 15.27
C LYS A 52 8.86 7.15 15.42
N GLY A 53 8.82 7.92 16.51
CA GLY A 53 7.79 8.93 16.75
C GLY A 53 7.81 10.07 15.72
N ASP A 54 8.99 10.45 15.23
CA ASP A 54 9.15 11.51 14.23
C ASP A 54 8.61 11.06 12.87
N TRP A 55 8.89 9.82 12.48
CA TRP A 55 8.32 9.21 11.28
C TRP A 55 6.80 9.06 11.37
N ALA A 56 6.28 8.75 12.56
CA ALA A 56 4.84 8.72 12.80
C ALA A 56 4.21 10.11 12.62
N ARG A 57 4.85 11.16 13.15
CA ARG A 57 4.42 12.54 12.96
C ARG A 57 4.38 12.94 11.48
N LEU A 58 5.37 12.51 10.69
CA LEU A 58 5.38 12.73 9.24
C LEU A 58 4.20 12.02 8.55
N ASP A 59 3.96 10.75 8.87
CA ASP A 59 2.84 10.00 8.30
C ASP A 59 1.49 10.64 8.65
N ASP A 60 1.31 11.08 9.90
CA ASP A 60 0.08 11.71 10.37
C ASP A 60 -0.14 13.11 9.76
N PHE A 61 0.94 13.83 9.45
CA PHE A 61 0.89 15.09 8.70
C PHE A 61 0.54 14.88 7.22
N ALA A 62 1.14 13.88 6.56
CA ALA A 62 0.93 13.62 5.13
C ALA A 62 -0.47 13.04 4.84
N ARG A 63 -1.01 12.22 5.76
CA ARG A 63 -2.28 11.50 5.58
C ARG A 63 -3.47 12.41 5.20
N PRO A 64 -3.79 13.51 5.91
CA PRO A 64 -4.90 14.38 5.51
C PRO A 64 -4.70 15.00 4.12
N LEU A 65 -3.47 15.41 3.79
CA LEU A 65 -3.14 15.99 2.47
C LEU A 65 -3.31 14.96 1.33
N LEU A 66 -2.94 13.71 1.59
CA LEU A 66 -3.17 12.60 0.66
C LEU A 66 -4.67 12.35 0.45
N LYS A 67 -5.46 12.33 1.53
CA LYS A 67 -6.92 12.15 1.44
C LYS A 67 -7.59 13.32 0.70
N GLU A 68 -7.14 14.54 0.92
CA GLU A 68 -7.61 15.73 0.20
C GLU A 68 -7.30 15.62 -1.30
N THR A 69 -6.09 15.20 -1.67
CA THR A 69 -5.69 15.02 -3.07
C THR A 69 -6.54 13.97 -3.78
N LEU A 70 -6.95 12.92 -3.07
CA LEU A 70 -7.86 11.88 -3.58
C LEU A 70 -9.34 12.30 -3.52
N ASN A 71 -9.63 13.48 -2.97
CA ASN A 71 -10.96 13.95 -2.66
C ASN A 71 -11.76 12.91 -1.85
N ILE A 72 -11.20 12.30 -0.82
CA ILE A 72 -11.91 11.37 0.09
C ILE A 72 -11.98 11.96 1.50
N PRO A 73 -13.04 11.66 2.27
CA PRO A 73 -13.20 12.24 3.60
C PRO A 73 -12.30 11.54 4.64
N PRO A 74 -12.13 12.12 5.85
CA PRO A 74 -11.24 11.58 6.88
C PRO A 74 -11.57 10.13 7.30
N GLU A 75 -12.83 9.71 7.21
CA GLU A 75 -13.34 8.37 7.56
C GLU A 75 -12.98 7.31 6.50
N ALA A 76 -12.43 7.71 5.36
CA ALA A 76 -11.93 6.78 4.36
C ALA A 76 -10.85 5.88 4.96
N SER A 77 -10.93 4.59 4.69
CA SER A 77 -10.00 3.59 5.21
C SER A 77 -8.57 3.92 4.80
N ASN A 78 -7.67 3.92 5.79
CA ASN A 78 -6.24 4.08 5.55
C ASN A 78 -5.64 2.88 4.80
N GLU A 79 -6.29 1.72 4.86
CA GLU A 79 -5.86 0.52 4.12
C GLU A 79 -5.91 0.75 2.60
N TYR A 80 -6.78 1.64 2.13
CA TYR A 80 -6.83 2.05 0.72
C TYR A 80 -5.58 2.83 0.28
N LEU A 81 -5.02 3.65 1.18
CA LEU A 81 -3.83 4.46 0.90
C LEU A 81 -2.58 3.59 0.87
N TYR A 82 -2.44 2.71 1.87
CA TYR A 82 -1.19 2.00 2.12
C TYR A 82 -1.19 0.54 1.66
N GLY A 83 -2.34 0.00 1.22
CA GLY A 83 -2.45 -1.33 0.67
C GLY A 83 -1.77 -1.48 -0.69
N ASP A 84 -1.55 -2.72 -1.10
CA ASP A 84 -0.85 -3.04 -2.36
C ASP A 84 -1.61 -2.56 -3.60
N THR A 85 -0.86 -2.12 -4.61
CA THR A 85 -1.40 -1.69 -5.90
C THR A 85 -2.05 -2.83 -6.68
N ALA A 86 -1.57 -4.06 -6.50
CA ALA A 86 -2.22 -5.25 -7.06
C ALA A 86 -3.62 -5.49 -6.47
N GLY A 87 -3.85 -5.07 -5.23
CA GLY A 87 -5.16 -5.10 -4.56
C GLY A 87 -6.01 -3.86 -4.79
N ALA A 88 -5.77 -3.11 -5.87
CA ALA A 88 -6.46 -1.87 -6.22
C ALA A 88 -6.37 -0.72 -5.19
N CYS A 89 -5.37 -0.76 -4.32
CA CYS A 89 -5.00 0.31 -3.39
C CYS A 89 -3.86 1.20 -3.97
N LEU A 90 -3.50 2.28 -3.29
CA LEU A 90 -2.52 3.26 -3.83
C LEU A 90 -1.04 2.89 -3.62
N GLY A 91 -0.74 1.99 -2.67
CA GLY A 91 0.63 1.58 -2.36
C GLY A 91 1.53 2.73 -1.89
N ILE A 92 0.98 3.67 -1.12
CA ILE A 92 1.74 4.76 -0.52
C ILE A 92 2.61 4.16 0.61
N PRO A 93 3.92 4.47 0.68
CA PRO A 93 4.77 4.05 1.79
C PRO A 93 4.33 4.67 3.14
N LEU A 94 4.61 3.96 4.24
CA LEU A 94 4.47 4.48 5.59
C LEU A 94 5.87 4.67 6.17
N ALA A 95 6.26 5.91 6.46
CA ALA A 95 7.59 6.24 6.93
C ALA A 95 7.92 5.52 8.26
N LYS A 96 6.94 5.45 9.16
CA LYS A 96 7.05 4.77 10.47
C LYS A 96 7.30 3.26 10.35
N GLU A 97 6.74 2.63 9.32
CA GLU A 97 6.91 1.19 9.06
C GLU A 97 8.22 0.96 8.31
N ASP A 98 8.47 1.74 7.26
CA ASP A 98 9.69 1.67 6.47
C ASP A 98 10.95 1.91 7.32
N SER A 99 10.89 2.74 8.38
CA SER A 99 12.00 2.90 9.32
C SER A 99 12.31 1.63 10.12
N ASP A 100 11.30 0.84 10.48
CA ASP A 100 11.51 -0.45 11.15
C ASP A 100 12.04 -1.49 10.17
N ILE A 101 11.50 -1.52 8.94
CA ILE A 101 11.99 -2.38 7.87
C ILE A 101 13.46 -2.04 7.58
N ALA A 102 13.85 -0.76 7.59
CA ALA A 102 15.23 -0.33 7.43
C ALA A 102 16.15 -0.87 8.52
N CYS A 103 15.71 -0.89 9.78
CA CYS A 103 16.46 -1.45 10.90
C CYS A 103 16.73 -2.96 10.71
N VAL A 104 15.69 -3.72 10.35
CA VAL A 104 15.78 -5.16 10.12
C VAL A 104 16.65 -5.46 8.90
N ASP A 105 16.42 -4.77 7.78
CA ASP A 105 17.20 -4.89 6.54
C ASP A 105 18.69 -4.57 6.75
N GLY A 106 18.98 -3.52 7.53
CA GLY A 106 20.34 -3.13 7.88
C GLY A 106 21.07 -4.19 8.71
N ALA A 107 20.45 -4.65 9.80
CA ALA A 107 21.03 -5.69 10.65
C ALA A 107 21.25 -7.00 9.88
N PHE A 108 20.29 -7.40 9.04
CA PHE A 108 20.42 -8.61 8.23
C PHE A 108 21.61 -8.49 7.26
N LYS A 109 21.74 -7.34 6.60
CA LYS A 109 22.81 -7.11 5.61
C LYS A 109 24.20 -7.02 6.23
N LEU A 110 24.32 -6.63 7.50
CA LEU A 110 25.57 -6.66 8.26
C LEU A 110 25.98 -8.11 8.57
N LEU A 111 25.07 -8.92 9.13
CA LEU A 111 25.35 -10.34 9.43
C LEU A 111 25.63 -11.17 8.17
N THR A 112 24.95 -10.84 7.07
CA THR A 112 25.11 -11.50 5.76
C THR A 112 25.99 -10.72 4.79
N SER A 113 26.91 -9.88 5.30
CA SER A 113 27.81 -9.12 4.44
C SER A 113 28.66 -10.06 3.57
N ARG A 114 28.86 -9.66 2.31
CA ARG A 114 29.78 -10.36 1.39
C ARG A 114 31.24 -10.06 1.70
N ASP A 115 31.49 -8.93 2.37
CA ASP A 115 32.81 -8.54 2.83
C ASP A 115 33.13 -9.30 4.14
N PRO A 116 34.19 -10.12 4.17
CA PRO A 116 34.53 -10.91 5.35
C PRO A 116 34.89 -10.06 6.58
N GLY A 117 35.51 -8.90 6.38
CA GLY A 117 35.90 -8.00 7.46
C GLY A 117 34.68 -7.37 8.12
N VAL A 118 33.77 -6.80 7.31
CA VAL A 118 32.49 -6.26 7.80
C VAL A 118 31.67 -7.35 8.50
N ARG A 119 31.62 -8.56 7.93
CA ARG A 119 30.89 -9.68 8.53
C ARG A 119 31.48 -10.06 9.88
N SER A 120 32.80 -10.22 9.98
CA SER A 120 33.48 -10.57 11.23
C SER A 120 33.27 -9.51 12.31
N LEU A 121 33.39 -8.22 11.97
CA LEU A 121 33.12 -7.12 12.89
C LEU A 121 31.66 -7.09 13.35
N ALA A 122 30.72 -7.30 12.42
CA ALA A 122 29.29 -7.34 12.74
C ALA A 122 28.94 -8.48 13.70
N TRP A 123 29.47 -9.69 13.47
CA TRP A 123 29.27 -10.83 14.36
C TRP A 123 29.92 -10.61 15.73
N ALA A 124 31.15 -10.09 15.78
CA ALA A 124 31.82 -9.77 17.03
C ALA A 124 31.05 -8.74 17.87
N ASP A 125 30.57 -7.66 17.24
CA ASP A 125 29.74 -6.63 17.89
C ASP A 125 28.39 -7.21 18.36
N PHE A 126 27.77 -8.05 17.55
CA PHE A 126 26.50 -8.69 17.90
C PHE A 126 26.63 -9.66 19.08
N ILE A 127 27.67 -10.51 19.06
CA ILE A 127 28.02 -11.43 20.15
C ILE A 127 28.28 -10.63 21.42
N SER A 128 29.08 -9.56 21.35
CA SER A 128 29.38 -8.70 22.49
C SER A 128 28.12 -8.06 23.08
N CYS A 129 27.22 -7.56 22.23
CA CYS A 129 25.95 -6.96 22.65
C CYS A 129 25.07 -7.94 23.43
N ILE A 130 25.01 -9.21 23.02
CA ILE A 130 24.23 -10.24 23.73
C ILE A 130 24.99 -10.72 24.97
N ALA A 131 26.30 -10.95 24.87
CA ALA A 131 27.14 -11.40 25.98
C ALA A 131 27.12 -10.40 27.15
N ALA A 132 27.12 -9.10 26.86
CA ALA A 132 26.94 -8.05 27.86
C ALA A 132 25.58 -8.13 28.58
N ARG A 133 24.56 -8.73 27.96
CA ARG A 133 23.23 -8.92 28.54
C ARG A 133 23.09 -10.22 29.32
N ILE A 134 23.67 -11.32 28.81
CA ILE A 134 23.49 -12.66 29.40
C ILE A 134 24.67 -13.10 30.29
N GLY A 135 25.78 -12.36 30.28
CA GLY A 135 26.99 -12.63 31.07
C GLY A 135 27.87 -13.77 30.55
N ARG A 136 27.61 -14.28 29.34
CA ARG A 136 28.38 -15.38 28.70
C ARG A 136 28.29 -15.32 27.18
N THR A 137 29.07 -16.15 26.49
CA THR A 137 28.94 -16.33 25.04
C THR A 137 27.55 -16.90 24.69
N PRO A 138 26.78 -16.24 23.80
CA PRO A 138 25.48 -16.72 23.35
C PRO A 138 25.59 -17.86 22.35
N THR A 139 24.60 -18.75 22.35
CA THR A 139 24.38 -19.74 21.29
C THR A 139 23.69 -19.11 20.07
N PHE A 140 23.75 -19.75 18.90
CA PHE A 140 23.03 -19.28 17.71
C PHE A 140 21.51 -19.20 17.92
N GLN A 141 20.94 -20.12 18.71
CA GLN A 141 19.52 -20.06 19.08
C GLN A 141 19.21 -18.82 19.92
N GLU A 142 20.05 -18.48 20.89
CA GLU A 142 19.85 -17.27 21.70
C GLU A 142 20.03 -15.99 20.90
N MET A 143 20.90 -15.99 19.88
CA MET A 143 21.03 -14.88 18.94
C MET A 143 19.76 -14.71 18.11
N ALA A 144 19.21 -15.81 17.59
CA ALA A 144 17.95 -15.82 16.85
C ALA A 144 16.78 -15.35 17.73
N ASP A 145 16.67 -15.87 18.95
CA ASP A 145 15.67 -15.48 19.94
C ASP A 145 15.82 -14.00 20.32
N PHE A 146 17.06 -13.51 20.40
CA PHE A 146 17.32 -12.12 20.70
C PHE A 146 16.74 -11.20 19.61
N LEU A 147 17.07 -11.44 18.34
CA LEU A 147 16.61 -10.62 17.22
C LEU A 147 15.13 -10.80 16.90
N SER A 148 14.56 -11.99 17.16
CA SER A 148 13.12 -12.28 17.12
C SER A 148 12.35 -11.62 18.27
N ALA A 149 13.06 -10.95 19.18
CA ALA A 149 12.53 -10.26 20.34
C ALA A 149 11.77 -11.16 21.33
N SER A 150 12.17 -12.43 21.43
CA SER A 150 11.65 -13.37 22.41
C SER A 150 11.78 -12.84 23.84
N ASP A 151 10.72 -12.98 24.63
CA ASP A 151 10.65 -12.57 26.03
C ASP A 151 10.80 -13.77 27.00
N THR A 152 11.30 -14.90 26.51
CA THR A 152 11.59 -16.10 27.31
C THR A 152 13.06 -16.18 27.71
N GLY A 153 13.35 -17.02 28.70
CA GLY A 153 14.70 -17.33 29.15
C GLY A 153 15.53 -16.10 29.53
N PRO A 154 16.77 -15.96 29.04
CA PRO A 154 17.71 -14.91 29.45
C PRO A 154 17.29 -13.50 28.99
N PHE A 155 16.24 -13.39 28.18
CA PHE A 155 15.75 -12.12 27.64
C PHE A 155 14.48 -11.60 28.31
N ARG A 156 13.98 -12.28 29.36
CA ARG A 156 12.83 -11.84 30.15
C ARG A 156 13.16 -10.53 30.89
N GLY A 157 12.26 -9.55 30.79
CA GLY A 157 12.37 -8.26 31.49
C GLY A 157 12.83 -7.08 30.63
N PRO A 158 12.71 -5.84 31.15
CA PRO A 158 13.07 -4.62 30.42
C PRO A 158 14.57 -4.61 30.09
N SER A 159 14.92 -4.21 28.86
CA SER A 159 16.31 -4.10 28.43
C SER A 159 16.92 -2.79 28.92
N SER A 160 17.94 -2.87 29.77
CA SER A 160 18.84 -1.75 30.10
C SER A 160 19.96 -1.56 29.08
N SER A 161 19.97 -2.33 27.98
CA SER A 161 21.05 -2.32 27.00
C SER A 161 21.15 -0.98 26.28
N PRO A 162 22.37 -0.46 26.06
CA PRO A 162 22.58 0.77 25.31
C PRO A 162 21.99 0.68 23.89
N SER A 163 21.63 1.84 23.34
CA SER A 163 21.12 1.94 21.96
C SER A 163 22.19 1.45 20.98
N SER A 164 21.90 0.37 20.26
CA SER A 164 22.79 -0.25 19.28
C SER A 164 21.99 -0.65 18.04
N THR A 165 22.69 -1.04 16.98
CA THR A 165 22.06 -1.59 15.77
C THR A 165 21.20 -2.81 16.10
N TRP A 166 21.68 -3.68 17.01
CA TRP A 166 21.02 -4.92 17.38
C TRP A 166 19.81 -4.72 18.29
N SER A 167 19.90 -3.82 19.28
CA SER A 167 18.74 -3.50 20.13
C SER A 167 17.63 -2.79 19.33
N SER A 168 18.01 -1.96 18.35
CA SER A 168 17.08 -1.35 17.40
C SER A 168 16.42 -2.38 16.49
N ALA A 169 17.20 -3.31 15.93
CA ALA A 169 16.70 -4.40 15.09
C ALA A 169 15.75 -5.31 15.88
N ARG A 170 16.10 -5.72 17.10
CA ARG A 170 15.20 -6.46 18.02
C ARG A 170 13.88 -5.72 18.24
N ALA A 171 13.94 -4.42 18.55
CA ALA A 171 12.74 -3.63 18.78
C ALA A 171 11.87 -3.51 17.51
N ALA A 172 12.49 -3.39 16.33
CA ALA A 172 11.80 -3.37 15.04
C ALA A 172 11.17 -4.74 14.72
N SER A 173 11.91 -5.85 14.88
CA SER A 173 11.41 -7.21 14.70
C SER A 173 10.19 -7.49 15.58
N ARG A 174 10.19 -7.05 16.85
CA ARG A 174 9.03 -7.18 17.74
C ARG A 174 7.78 -6.52 17.17
N ARG A 175 7.93 -5.30 16.65
CA ARG A 175 6.82 -4.50 16.13
C ARG A 175 6.30 -5.03 14.79
N LEU A 176 7.22 -5.52 13.96
CA LEU A 176 6.93 -6.10 12.66
C LEU A 176 6.54 -7.59 12.74
N LYS A 177 6.67 -8.22 13.92
CA LYS A 177 6.46 -9.65 14.15
C LYS A 177 7.32 -10.53 13.24
N ILE A 178 8.59 -10.17 13.09
CA ILE A 178 9.57 -10.90 12.28
C ILE A 178 10.35 -11.86 13.18
N SER A 179 10.42 -13.12 12.75
CA SER A 179 11.24 -14.14 13.38
C SER A 179 12.56 -14.28 12.62
N TRP A 180 13.66 -14.40 13.35
CA TRP A 180 14.99 -14.65 12.84
C TRP A 180 15.35 -16.11 13.10
N CYS A 181 15.99 -16.74 12.12
CA CYS A 181 16.56 -18.08 12.27
C CYS A 181 18.06 -17.98 11.97
N ILE A 182 18.88 -18.46 12.90
CA ILE A 182 20.34 -18.46 12.82
C ILE A 182 20.81 -19.85 13.19
N THR A 183 21.40 -20.58 12.25
CA THR A 183 22.00 -21.90 12.51
C THR A 183 23.52 -21.81 12.60
N ASN A 184 24.12 -20.89 11.84
CA ASN A 184 25.53 -20.55 11.84
C ASN A 184 25.72 -19.14 11.22
N GLU A 185 26.97 -18.67 11.10
CA GLU A 185 27.28 -17.33 10.57
C GLU A 185 26.94 -17.14 9.08
N GLN A 186 26.84 -18.24 8.32
CA GLN A 186 26.53 -18.25 6.89
C GLN A 186 25.03 -18.42 6.60
N ASP A 187 24.28 -18.95 7.56
CA ASP A 187 22.87 -19.30 7.42
C ASP A 187 22.00 -18.50 8.42
N VAL A 188 21.66 -17.30 7.96
CA VAL A 188 20.75 -16.36 8.61
C VAL A 188 19.55 -16.13 7.72
N SER A 189 18.35 -16.35 8.24
CA SER A 189 17.10 -16.13 7.52
C SER A 189 16.05 -15.40 8.36
N LEU A 190 15.12 -14.74 7.66
CA LEU A 190 13.97 -14.06 8.26
C LEU A 190 12.70 -14.82 7.88
N SER A 191 11.79 -14.99 8.82
CA SER A 191 10.45 -15.53 8.59
C SER A 191 9.39 -14.49 8.92
N ILE A 192 8.44 -14.31 8.01
CA ILE A 192 7.28 -13.42 8.16
C ILE A 192 6.08 -14.03 7.41
N ASP A 193 4.92 -14.15 8.07
CA ASP A 193 3.69 -14.70 7.47
C ASP A 193 3.87 -16.05 6.73
N GLY A 194 4.81 -16.89 7.18
CA GLY A 194 5.14 -18.19 6.58
C GLY A 194 6.18 -18.13 5.45
N ASP A 195 6.51 -16.96 4.94
CA ASP A 195 7.58 -16.77 3.95
C ASP A 195 8.95 -16.66 4.61
N THR A 196 9.93 -17.40 4.09
CA THR A 196 11.32 -17.36 4.56
C THR A 196 12.24 -16.68 3.54
N ILE A 197 13.03 -15.71 4.01
CA ILE A 197 13.99 -14.95 3.20
C ILE A 197 15.39 -15.19 3.73
N GLY A 198 16.20 -15.92 2.96
CA GLY A 198 17.61 -16.20 3.27
C GLY A 198 18.60 -15.25 2.60
N PRO A 199 19.91 -15.48 2.80
CA PRO A 199 20.99 -14.58 2.36
C PRO A 199 21.05 -14.37 0.83
N ALA A 200 20.64 -15.38 0.05
CA ALA A 200 20.60 -15.31 -1.42
C ALA A 200 19.69 -14.18 -1.93
N LYS A 201 18.65 -13.81 -1.17
CA LYS A 201 17.69 -12.75 -1.51
C LYS A 201 17.92 -11.47 -0.67
N ARG A 202 19.13 -11.24 -0.13
CA ARG A 202 19.44 -10.11 0.78
C ARG A 202 19.09 -8.73 0.23
N ASN A 203 19.19 -8.51 -1.08
CA ASN A 203 18.85 -7.25 -1.73
C ASN A 203 17.34 -6.99 -1.78
N LEU A 204 16.53 -8.04 -1.60
CA LEU A 204 15.08 -7.98 -1.69
C LEU A 204 14.37 -7.82 -0.35
N ILE A 205 15.07 -7.95 0.80
CA ILE A 205 14.44 -7.97 2.13
C ILE A 205 13.51 -6.79 2.35
N PHE A 206 14.01 -5.57 2.16
CA PHE A 206 13.18 -4.37 2.29
C PHE A 206 11.91 -4.45 1.42
N LYS A 207 12.08 -4.82 0.15
CA LYS A 207 10.97 -4.91 -0.83
C LYS A 207 9.98 -6.00 -0.42
N SER A 208 10.46 -7.17 0.01
CA SER A 208 9.64 -8.30 0.41
C SER A 208 8.85 -8.00 1.67
N LEU A 209 9.49 -7.48 2.72
CA LEU A 209 8.82 -7.08 3.96
C LEU A 209 7.73 -6.04 3.68
N ARG A 210 8.06 -4.99 2.91
CA ARG A 210 7.08 -3.97 2.52
C ARG A 210 5.92 -4.58 1.73
N LYS A 211 6.19 -5.53 0.83
CA LYS A 211 5.15 -6.23 0.06
C LYS A 211 4.20 -7.00 0.98
N VAL A 212 4.72 -7.75 1.95
CA VAL A 212 3.90 -8.53 2.91
C VAL A 212 2.89 -7.62 3.64
N PHE A 213 3.36 -6.53 4.24
CA PHE A 213 2.47 -5.60 4.94
C PHE A 213 1.45 -4.94 4.00
N ARG A 214 1.85 -4.55 2.79
CA ARG A 214 0.92 -3.97 1.80
C ARG A 214 -0.15 -4.96 1.34
N SER A 215 0.22 -6.22 1.12
CA SER A 215 -0.71 -7.28 0.76
C SER A 215 -1.71 -7.55 1.89
N ALA A 216 -1.24 -7.59 3.14
CA ALA A 216 -2.12 -7.76 4.31
C ALA A 216 -3.16 -6.63 4.40
N ARG A 217 -2.76 -5.37 4.17
CA ARG A 217 -3.69 -4.22 4.14
C ARG A 217 -4.68 -4.30 2.98
N ALA A 218 -4.22 -4.69 1.79
CA ALA A 218 -5.10 -4.88 0.63
C ALA A 218 -6.14 -5.99 0.86
N LYS A 219 -5.77 -7.09 1.52
CA LYS A 219 -6.72 -8.13 1.93
C LYS A 219 -7.70 -7.62 3.00
N LYS A 220 -7.19 -6.87 3.99
CA LYS A 220 -8.02 -6.35 5.07
C LYS A 220 -9.11 -5.39 4.59
N ILE A 221 -8.84 -4.55 3.57
CA ILE A 221 -9.87 -3.64 3.06
C ILE A 221 -11.01 -4.38 2.36
N THR A 222 -10.76 -5.51 1.69
CA THR A 222 -11.84 -6.27 1.03
C THR A 222 -12.80 -6.90 2.02
N GLU A 223 -12.37 -7.12 3.27
CA GLU A 223 -13.22 -7.60 4.36
C GLU A 223 -14.19 -6.53 4.88
N TYR A 224 -14.01 -5.25 4.51
CA TYR A 224 -14.87 -4.16 5.01
C TYR A 224 -16.22 -4.18 4.28
N PRO A 225 -17.35 -4.33 5.01
CA PRO A 225 -18.68 -4.50 4.38
C PRO A 225 -19.10 -3.36 3.45
N ASP A 226 -18.63 -2.14 3.73
CA ASP A 226 -19.00 -0.94 2.99
C ASP A 226 -17.91 -0.49 2.01
N GLN A 227 -16.72 -0.18 2.53
CA GLN A 227 -15.64 0.41 1.74
C GLN A 227 -14.84 -0.63 0.91
N GLY A 228 -14.98 -1.93 1.20
CA GLY A 228 -14.26 -3.01 0.52
C GLY A 228 -14.94 -3.52 -0.75
N LYS A 229 -16.26 -3.34 -0.87
CA LYS A 229 -17.09 -4.03 -1.87
C LYS A 229 -16.66 -3.77 -3.32
N ALA A 230 -16.33 -2.53 -3.68
CA ALA A 230 -15.89 -2.21 -5.03
C ALA A 230 -14.38 -2.42 -5.24
N ILE A 231 -13.61 -2.50 -4.16
CA ILE A 231 -12.16 -2.76 -4.22
C ILE A 231 -11.89 -4.18 -4.71
N GLU A 232 -12.66 -5.16 -4.23
CA GLU A 232 -12.56 -6.56 -4.71
C GLU A 232 -12.70 -6.66 -6.23
N CYS A 233 -13.75 -6.03 -6.80
CA CYS A 233 -13.95 -5.97 -8.25
C CYS A 233 -12.83 -5.21 -8.97
N ALA A 234 -12.36 -4.09 -8.41
CA ALA A 234 -11.25 -3.34 -9.00
C ALA A 234 -9.92 -4.11 -8.98
N ALA A 235 -9.70 -4.95 -7.96
CA ALA A 235 -8.50 -5.77 -7.81
C ALA A 235 -8.45 -6.94 -8.79
N ALA A 236 -9.57 -7.32 -9.41
CA ALA A 236 -9.63 -8.42 -10.37
C ALA A 236 -8.70 -8.21 -11.60
N HIS A 237 -8.41 -6.96 -11.96
CA HIS A 237 -7.49 -6.66 -13.05
C HIS A 237 -6.77 -5.32 -12.86
N ASN A 238 -5.45 -5.30 -13.09
CA ASN A 238 -4.61 -4.10 -12.97
C ASN A 238 -5.07 -2.90 -13.83
N ALA A 239 -5.78 -3.14 -14.94
CA ALA A 239 -6.27 -2.10 -15.84
C ALA A 239 -7.31 -1.19 -15.15
N SER A 240 -8.02 -1.73 -14.15
CA SER A 240 -8.91 -0.96 -13.30
C SER A 240 -8.21 0.17 -12.58
N CYS A 241 -6.89 0.12 -12.39
CA CYS A 241 -6.11 1.11 -11.63
C CYS A 241 -5.09 1.87 -12.49
N HIS A 242 -5.18 1.80 -13.83
CA HIS A 242 -4.21 2.45 -14.74
C HIS A 242 -4.01 3.95 -14.43
N PHE A 243 -5.09 4.65 -14.06
CA PHE A 243 -5.08 6.09 -13.80
C PHE A 243 -4.38 6.51 -12.50
N PHE A 244 -4.02 5.57 -11.60
CA PHE A 244 -3.38 5.92 -10.34
C PHE A 244 -2.04 6.62 -10.52
N ARG A 245 -1.32 6.30 -11.61
CA ARG A 245 0.02 6.82 -11.87
C ARG A 245 0.03 7.89 -12.95
N GLU A 246 -0.53 7.57 -14.10
CA GLU A 246 -0.38 8.41 -15.31
C GLU A 246 -1.55 9.39 -15.46
N GLY A 247 -2.71 9.06 -14.87
CA GLY A 247 -3.94 9.85 -15.05
C GLY A 247 -4.53 9.75 -16.47
N ASP A 248 -3.97 8.88 -17.30
CA ASP A 248 -4.44 8.63 -18.65
C ASP A 248 -5.94 8.32 -18.66
N TYR A 249 -6.62 8.88 -19.66
CA TYR A 249 -8.06 8.73 -19.87
C TYR A 249 -8.94 9.11 -18.67
N THR A 250 -8.43 9.91 -17.72
CA THR A 250 -9.13 10.28 -16.48
C THR A 250 -9.30 11.80 -16.39
N ARG A 251 -10.53 12.28 -16.44
CA ARG A 251 -10.80 13.71 -16.26
C ARG A 251 -10.67 14.07 -14.77
N PHE A 252 -10.38 15.34 -14.46
CA PHE A 252 -10.35 15.82 -13.08
C PHE A 252 -11.67 15.58 -12.31
N ALA A 253 -12.82 15.62 -13.01
CA ALA A 253 -14.10 15.27 -12.42
C ALA A 253 -14.19 13.78 -12.05
N ASP A 254 -13.65 12.90 -12.91
CA ASP A 254 -13.62 11.46 -12.68
C ASP A 254 -12.71 11.12 -11.50
N TRP A 255 -11.54 11.78 -11.40
CA TRP A 255 -10.66 11.63 -10.24
C TRP A 255 -11.34 11.97 -8.92
N ARG A 256 -12.05 13.11 -8.87
CA ARG A 256 -12.81 13.54 -7.68
C ARG A 256 -13.92 12.56 -7.30
N PHE A 257 -14.41 11.78 -8.25
CA PHE A 257 -15.49 10.83 -8.04
C PHE A 257 -14.99 9.42 -7.69
N ILE A 258 -13.99 8.91 -8.40
CA ILE A 258 -13.65 7.48 -8.45
C ILE A 258 -13.19 6.92 -7.11
N HIS A 259 -12.38 7.67 -6.35
CA HIS A 259 -11.89 7.23 -5.04
C HIS A 259 -13.02 7.15 -4.02
N ARG A 260 -13.92 8.14 -3.99
CA ARG A 260 -15.14 8.09 -3.15
C ARG A 260 -16.04 6.94 -3.57
N ALA A 261 -16.22 6.73 -4.88
CA ALA A 261 -17.06 5.66 -5.40
C ALA A 261 -16.55 4.27 -4.99
N ARG A 262 -15.24 4.04 -5.09
CA ARG A 262 -14.61 2.77 -4.68
C ARG A 262 -14.82 2.44 -3.21
N LEU A 263 -14.85 3.45 -2.36
CA LEU A 263 -15.02 3.31 -0.92
C LEU A 263 -16.50 3.45 -0.48
N ASN A 264 -17.44 3.59 -1.41
CA ASN A 264 -18.84 3.89 -1.13
C ASN A 264 -19.07 5.17 -0.28
N LEU A 265 -18.19 6.17 -0.45
CA LEU A 265 -18.18 7.46 0.27
C LEU A 265 -18.73 8.63 -0.56
N VAL A 266 -19.46 8.34 -1.65
CA VAL A 266 -20.15 9.37 -2.42
C VAL A 266 -21.29 9.94 -1.56
N PRO A 267 -21.45 11.28 -1.46
CA PRO A 267 -22.45 11.91 -0.60
C PRO A 267 -23.87 11.76 -1.17
N LEU A 268 -24.39 10.54 -1.08
CA LEU A 268 -25.74 10.16 -1.47
C LEU A 268 -26.67 10.15 -0.27
N ASN A 269 -27.96 10.41 -0.47
CA ASN A 269 -28.94 10.52 0.60
C ASN A 269 -28.96 9.29 1.53
N ALA A 270 -28.91 8.08 0.98
CA ALA A 270 -28.91 6.86 1.80
C ALA A 270 -27.61 6.72 2.61
N SER A 271 -26.46 7.09 2.04
CA SER A 271 -25.16 7.06 2.73
C SER A 271 -25.09 8.13 3.83
N ARG A 272 -25.49 9.38 3.50
CA ARG A 272 -25.53 10.50 4.44
C ARG A 272 -26.45 10.21 5.63
N LYS A 273 -27.68 9.74 5.38
CA LYS A 273 -28.62 9.39 6.46
C LYS A 273 -28.09 8.30 7.38
N ARG A 274 -27.34 7.32 6.84
CA ARG A 274 -26.68 6.28 7.64
C ARG A 274 -25.62 6.86 8.60
N PHE A 275 -24.89 7.89 8.17
CA PHE A 275 -23.83 8.50 8.99
C PHE A 275 -24.35 9.60 9.94
N THR A 276 -25.28 10.44 9.50
CA THR A 276 -25.77 11.59 10.30
C THR A 276 -27.06 11.31 11.04
N GLY A 277 -27.75 10.20 10.76
CA GLY A 277 -29.10 9.90 11.27
C GLY A 277 -30.20 10.81 10.71
N GLN A 278 -29.85 11.84 9.95
CA GLN A 278 -30.74 12.93 9.56
C GLN A 278 -30.86 13.06 8.04
N GLY A 279 -32.00 13.58 7.60
CA GLY A 279 -32.26 13.93 6.20
C GLY A 279 -32.99 12.84 5.39
N PRO A 280 -33.24 13.13 4.09
CA PRO A 280 -33.93 12.21 3.20
C PRO A 280 -33.08 10.97 2.91
N ARG A 281 -33.75 9.83 2.68
CA ARG A 281 -33.10 8.58 2.22
C ARG A 281 -33.28 8.37 0.72
N SER A 282 -34.38 8.87 0.17
CA SER A 282 -34.81 8.63 -1.21
C SER A 282 -33.92 9.30 -2.24
N CYS A 283 -33.94 8.77 -3.46
CA CYS A 283 -33.25 9.33 -4.60
C CYS A 283 -33.75 10.74 -4.92
N ARG A 284 -32.81 11.69 -5.07
CA ARG A 284 -33.10 13.10 -5.41
C ARG A 284 -33.72 13.27 -6.81
N ARG A 285 -33.69 12.23 -7.64
CA ARG A 285 -34.06 12.30 -9.06
C ARG A 285 -35.29 11.49 -9.41
N CYS A 286 -35.39 10.27 -8.90
CA CYS A 286 -36.47 9.34 -9.25
C CYS A 286 -37.29 8.87 -8.04
N LEU A 287 -37.04 9.42 -6.85
CA LEU A 287 -37.73 9.11 -5.60
C LEU A 287 -37.62 7.65 -5.12
N HIS A 288 -36.77 6.82 -5.74
CA HIS A 288 -36.46 5.48 -5.25
C HIS A 288 -36.14 5.48 -3.74
N PRO A 289 -36.63 4.51 -2.94
CA PRO A 289 -36.60 4.59 -1.46
C PRO A 289 -35.21 4.78 -0.83
N ALA A 290 -34.16 4.36 -1.52
CA ALA A 290 -32.77 4.56 -1.10
C ALA A 290 -31.89 5.05 -2.25
N GLU A 291 -31.29 6.24 -2.09
CA GLU A 291 -30.25 6.74 -2.99
C GLU A 291 -28.90 6.12 -2.63
N THR A 292 -28.68 4.88 -3.07
CA THR A 292 -27.40 4.18 -2.90
C THR A 292 -26.50 4.36 -4.11
N LEU A 293 -25.20 4.05 -3.96
CA LEU A 293 -24.27 4.12 -5.08
C LEU A 293 -24.65 3.17 -6.22
N PRO A 294 -25.02 1.89 -5.98
CA PRO A 294 -25.54 1.02 -7.04
C PRO A 294 -26.78 1.60 -7.73
N HIS A 295 -27.69 2.22 -6.96
CA HIS A 295 -28.87 2.84 -7.55
C HIS A 295 -28.48 3.98 -8.52
N VAL A 296 -27.66 4.93 -8.08
CA VAL A 296 -27.28 6.09 -8.91
C VAL A 296 -26.44 5.68 -10.12
N LEU A 297 -25.61 4.64 -9.99
CA LEU A 297 -24.73 4.19 -11.08
C LEU A 297 -25.40 3.27 -12.09
N CYS A 298 -26.37 2.45 -11.68
CA CYS A 298 -26.88 1.35 -12.50
C CYS A 298 -28.40 1.28 -12.61
N HIS A 299 -29.17 1.79 -11.63
CA HIS A 299 -30.61 1.50 -11.53
C HIS A 299 -31.51 2.74 -11.52
N CYS A 300 -30.95 3.94 -11.56
CA CYS A 300 -31.74 5.16 -11.59
C CYS A 300 -32.22 5.39 -13.03
N MET A 301 -33.48 5.02 -13.31
CA MET A 301 -34.05 5.09 -14.67
C MET A 301 -34.07 6.50 -15.26
N ARG A 302 -33.95 7.56 -14.44
CA ARG A 302 -33.75 8.93 -14.91
C ARG A 302 -32.47 9.11 -15.75
N TYR A 303 -31.49 8.22 -15.56
CA TYR A 303 -30.20 8.24 -16.25
C TYR A 303 -30.03 7.06 -17.22
N SER A 304 -31.09 6.32 -17.55
CA SER A 304 -31.01 5.15 -18.44
C SER A 304 -30.36 5.47 -19.79
N SER A 305 -30.68 6.62 -20.38
CA SER A 305 -30.06 7.09 -21.63
C SER A 305 -28.55 7.32 -21.49
N LEU A 306 -28.09 7.86 -20.35
CA LEU A 306 -26.67 8.05 -20.07
C LEU A 306 -25.95 6.71 -19.84
N TYR A 307 -26.62 5.74 -19.23
CA TYR A 307 -26.08 4.39 -19.08
C TYR A 307 -25.88 3.74 -20.46
N GLN A 308 -26.87 3.85 -21.35
CA GLN A 308 -26.77 3.36 -22.72
C GLN A 308 -25.64 4.06 -23.49
N GLN A 309 -25.51 5.39 -23.36
CA GLN A 309 -24.42 6.13 -24.02
C GLN A 309 -23.05 5.70 -23.51
N ARG A 310 -22.89 5.50 -22.19
CA ARG A 310 -21.64 4.99 -21.59
C ARG A 310 -21.31 3.58 -22.08
N HIS A 311 -22.31 2.69 -22.11
CA HIS A 311 -22.18 1.33 -22.62
C HIS A 311 -21.75 1.34 -24.09
N ASN A 312 -22.49 2.04 -24.96
CA ASN A 312 -22.16 2.18 -26.37
C ASN A 312 -20.76 2.77 -26.59
N ALA A 313 -20.33 3.73 -25.76
CA ALA A 313 -18.98 4.29 -25.84
C ALA A 313 -17.89 3.26 -25.54
N VAL A 314 -18.12 2.33 -24.60
CA VAL A 314 -17.20 1.23 -24.31
C VAL A 314 -17.17 0.24 -25.47
N VAL A 315 -18.35 -0.18 -25.97
CA VAL A 315 -18.45 -1.09 -27.13
C VAL A 315 -17.72 -0.52 -28.34
N ASN A 316 -17.94 0.76 -28.65
CA ASN A 316 -17.26 1.44 -29.76
C ASN A 316 -15.73 1.50 -29.58
N ARG A 317 -15.23 1.65 -28.34
CA ARG A 317 -13.78 1.61 -28.07
C ARG A 317 -13.20 0.22 -28.30
N ILE A 318 -13.90 -0.81 -27.84
CA ILE A 318 -13.48 -2.21 -28.05
C ILE A 318 -13.47 -2.52 -29.55
N GLN A 319 -14.53 -2.16 -30.27
CA GLN A 319 -14.62 -2.33 -31.71
C GLN A 319 -13.45 -1.65 -32.43
N LYS A 320 -13.15 -0.38 -32.11
CA LYS A 320 -12.00 0.34 -32.69
C LYS A 320 -10.66 -0.31 -32.37
N ALA A 321 -10.47 -0.81 -31.15
CA ALA A 321 -9.23 -1.48 -30.75
C ALA A 321 -9.06 -2.86 -31.41
N ALA A 322 -10.16 -3.49 -31.80
CA ALA A 322 -10.17 -4.77 -32.50
C ALA A 322 -9.80 -4.66 -33.99
N LEU A 323 -10.01 -3.48 -34.61
CA LEU A 323 -9.71 -3.24 -36.02
C LEU A 323 -8.26 -3.57 -36.35
N GLY A 324 -8.04 -4.30 -37.45
CA GLY A 324 -6.73 -4.71 -37.94
C GLY A 324 -6.21 -6.04 -37.40
N ARG A 325 -6.82 -6.59 -36.34
CA ARG A 325 -6.52 -7.95 -35.83
C ARG A 325 -7.73 -8.87 -35.76
N TRP A 326 -8.92 -8.30 -35.77
CA TRP A 326 -10.20 -9.01 -35.70
C TRP A 326 -11.17 -8.38 -36.70
N THR A 327 -12.05 -9.19 -37.25
CA THR A 327 -13.21 -8.80 -38.03
C THR A 327 -14.42 -8.64 -37.11
N VAL A 328 -15.23 -7.62 -37.36
CA VAL A 328 -16.46 -7.36 -36.61
C VAL A 328 -17.60 -8.02 -37.36
N ASP A 329 -18.06 -9.18 -36.90
CA ASP A 329 -19.08 -9.95 -37.61
C ASP A 329 -20.49 -9.44 -37.38
N SER A 330 -20.78 -9.03 -36.14
CA SER A 330 -22.08 -8.45 -35.78
C SER A 330 -21.98 -7.60 -34.51
N ALA A 331 -22.89 -6.64 -34.37
CA ALA A 331 -23.01 -5.79 -33.20
C ALA A 331 -24.47 -5.63 -32.81
N ASN A 332 -24.80 -5.88 -31.54
CA ASN A 332 -26.18 -5.83 -31.01
C ASN A 332 -27.21 -6.64 -31.82
N GLN A 333 -26.81 -7.79 -32.36
CA GLN A 333 -27.67 -8.66 -33.17
C GLN A 333 -27.69 -10.09 -32.62
N LEU A 334 -28.76 -10.82 -32.91
CA LEU A 334 -28.87 -12.23 -32.53
C LEU A 334 -27.88 -13.03 -33.38
N ILE A 335 -27.06 -13.87 -32.76
CA ILE A 335 -26.18 -14.75 -33.52
C ILE A 335 -27.03 -15.87 -34.13
N PRO A 336 -26.98 -16.09 -35.46
CA PRO A 336 -27.70 -17.19 -36.12
C PRO A 336 -27.43 -18.54 -35.44
N GLY A 337 -28.48 -19.30 -35.17
CA GLY A 337 -28.37 -20.61 -34.50
C GLY A 337 -28.21 -20.54 -32.97
N THR A 338 -28.27 -19.37 -32.35
CA THR A 338 -28.23 -19.21 -30.89
C THR A 338 -29.37 -18.31 -30.38
N THR A 339 -29.60 -18.32 -29.07
CA THR A 339 -30.50 -17.36 -28.39
C THR A 339 -29.77 -16.14 -27.85
N SER A 340 -28.46 -16.00 -28.12
CA SER A 340 -27.61 -14.95 -27.57
C SER A 340 -27.61 -13.72 -28.48
N ARG A 341 -27.75 -12.54 -27.85
CA ARG A 341 -27.60 -11.24 -28.50
C ARG A 341 -26.45 -10.47 -27.81
N PRO A 342 -25.19 -10.80 -28.13
CA PRO A 342 -24.05 -10.08 -27.57
C PRO A 342 -23.96 -8.66 -28.13
N ASP A 343 -23.30 -7.78 -27.37
CA ASP A 343 -23.07 -6.39 -27.78
C ASP A 343 -22.15 -6.31 -29.00
N LEU A 344 -21.17 -7.20 -29.10
CA LEU A 344 -20.17 -7.26 -30.17
C LEU A 344 -19.69 -8.70 -30.39
N VAL A 345 -19.62 -9.14 -31.64
CA VAL A 345 -19.00 -10.40 -32.06
C VAL A 345 -17.77 -10.08 -32.89
N LEU A 346 -16.63 -10.61 -32.44
CA LEU A 346 -15.35 -10.45 -33.11
C LEU A 346 -14.84 -11.83 -33.52
N THR A 347 -14.46 -11.99 -34.77
CA THR A 347 -13.76 -13.18 -35.26
C THR A 347 -12.34 -12.82 -35.65
N ARG A 348 -11.47 -13.82 -35.60
CA ARG A 348 -10.10 -13.72 -36.07
C ARG A 348 -9.90 -14.93 -36.95
N GLU A 349 -9.50 -14.72 -38.19
CA GLU A 349 -9.03 -15.82 -39.03
C GLU A 349 -7.80 -16.43 -38.35
N ASP A 350 -7.85 -17.73 -38.09
CA ASP A 350 -6.67 -18.45 -37.63
C ASP A 350 -5.62 -18.41 -38.75
N ALA A 351 -4.40 -18.02 -38.40
CA ALA A 351 -3.27 -17.91 -39.33
C ALA A 351 -2.78 -19.29 -39.80
#